data_AF-A0A7K1R9D6-F1
#
_entry.id   AF-A0A7K1R9D6-F1
#
_cell.length_a   1.000
_cell.length_b   1.000
_cell.length_c   1.000
_cell.angle_alpha   90.00
_cell.angle_beta   90.00
_cell.angle_gamma   90.00
#
_symmetry.space_group_name_H-M   'P 1'
#
loop_
_entity.id
_entity.type
_entity.pdbx_description
1 polymer ?
#
loop_
_entity_poly.entity_id
_entity_poly.type
_entity_poly.pdbx_seq_one_letter_code
_entity_poly.pdbx_strand_id
1 'polypeptide(L)'
;MKNADDFANNAWTAMCTLYRAPEVSQLCVRLQDAYCIDVPLLLLLFYADQQEIGTDIKDLNAFLTDAASWREDVVKPLRTIRQGMKGRYTEHNEVQLREAVKAMELRAEQVHVSRLARSFLLHAKPTGRPQMCGAYLHSCGVPEGERMAALLVFQTAADVSHIQDHDEGRRLL
;
A
#
# COMPACT_ATOMS: atom_id res chain seq x y z
N MET A 1 -22.09 2.66 -9.92
CA MET A 1 -20.85 3.34 -9.49
C MET A 1 -20.56 2.88 -8.07
N LYS A 2 -19.50 2.10 -7.85
CA LYS A 2 -19.02 1.78 -6.49
C LYS A 2 -18.61 3.10 -5.83
N ASN A 3 -19.10 3.43 -4.63
CA ASN A 3 -18.72 4.67 -3.95
C ASN A 3 -17.20 4.65 -3.66
N ALA A 4 -16.55 5.81 -3.59
CA ALA A 4 -15.13 5.92 -3.28
C ALA A 4 -14.76 5.26 -1.94
N ASP A 5 -15.71 5.24 -0.99
CA ASP A 5 -15.53 4.56 0.28
C ASP A 5 -15.53 3.02 0.13
N ASP A 6 -16.32 2.46 -0.79
CA ASP A 6 -16.30 1.01 -1.09
C ASP A 6 -14.96 0.62 -1.71
N PHE A 7 -14.47 1.41 -2.67
CA PHE A 7 -13.16 1.18 -3.27
C PHE A 7 -12.05 1.27 -2.24
N ALA A 8 -12.07 2.27 -1.35
CA ALA A 8 -11.09 2.42 -0.28
C ALA A 8 -11.10 1.22 0.70
N ASN A 9 -12.28 0.76 1.11
CA ASN A 9 -12.42 -0.37 2.03
C ASN A 9 -11.97 -1.69 1.38
N ASN A 10 -12.33 -1.91 0.11
CA ASN A 10 -11.90 -3.08 -0.65
C ASN A 10 -10.39 -3.07 -0.90
N ALA A 11 -9.84 -1.91 -1.27
CA ALA A 11 -8.40 -1.73 -1.44
C ALA A 11 -7.66 -2.03 -0.13
N TRP A 12 -8.10 -1.47 1.00
CA TRP A 12 -7.48 -1.75 2.31
C TRP A 12 -7.49 -3.26 2.63
N THR A 13 -8.62 -3.92 2.43
CA THR A 13 -8.76 -5.37 2.69
C THR A 13 -7.83 -6.18 1.79
N ALA A 14 -7.82 -5.89 0.48
CA ALA A 14 -6.95 -6.57 -0.48
C ALA A 14 -5.47 -6.33 -0.18
N MET A 15 -5.09 -5.09 0.14
CA MET A 15 -3.73 -4.71 0.54
C MET A 15 -3.30 -5.48 1.80
N CYS A 16 -4.17 -5.59 2.81
CA CYS A 16 -3.88 -6.35 4.02
C CYS A 16 -3.68 -7.83 3.71
N THR A 17 -4.52 -8.43 2.87
CA THR A 17 -4.37 -9.83 2.45
C THR A 17 -3.07 -10.06 1.69
N LEU A 18 -2.77 -9.22 0.70
CA LEU A 18 -1.52 -9.28 -0.06
C LEU A 18 -0.29 -9.13 0.85
N TYR A 19 -0.33 -8.20 1.81
CA TYR A 19 0.79 -7.92 2.71
C TYR A 19 1.07 -9.03 3.73
N ARG A 20 0.13 -9.97 3.95
CA ARG A 20 0.38 -11.15 4.80
C ARG A 20 1.39 -12.10 4.18
N ALA A 21 1.55 -12.09 2.85
CA ALA A 21 2.56 -12.87 2.17
C ALA A 21 3.98 -12.41 2.60
N PRO A 22 4.82 -13.28 3.18
CA PRO A 22 6.13 -12.89 3.69
C PRO A 22 7.02 -12.21 2.64
N GLU A 23 6.99 -12.69 1.40
CA GLU A 23 7.72 -12.16 0.27
C GLU A 23 7.30 -10.73 -0.09
N VAL A 24 6.00 -10.42 0.00
CA VAL A 24 5.45 -9.06 -0.21
C VAL A 24 5.92 -8.15 0.91
N SER A 25 5.76 -8.57 2.17
CA SER A 25 6.16 -7.76 3.32
C SER A 25 7.66 -7.44 3.30
N GLN A 26 8.50 -8.44 3.04
CA GLN A 26 9.95 -8.27 2.93
C GLN A 26 10.34 -7.36 1.78
N LEU A 27 9.72 -7.53 0.60
CA LEU A 27 9.95 -6.67 -0.55
C LEU A 27 9.58 -5.21 -0.25
N CYS A 28 8.40 -4.96 0.34
CA CYS A 28 7.96 -3.62 0.70
C CYS A 28 8.90 -2.94 1.70
N VAL A 29 9.41 -3.67 2.69
CA VAL A 29 10.43 -3.15 3.62
C VAL A 29 11.71 -2.78 2.87
N ARG A 30 12.23 -3.64 1.99
CA ARG A 30 13.44 -3.32 1.20
C ARG A 30 13.25 -2.09 0.33
N LEU A 31 12.11 -2.01 -0.36
CA LEU A 31 11.78 -0.87 -1.23
C LEU A 31 11.64 0.43 -0.42
N GLN A 32 11.00 0.36 0.75
CA GLN A 32 10.89 1.50 1.66
C GLN A 32 12.27 1.98 2.13
N ASP A 33 13.14 1.06 2.55
CA ASP A 33 14.44 1.41 3.12
C ASP A 33 15.42 1.92 2.04
N ALA A 34 15.40 1.36 0.84
CA ALA A 34 16.30 1.74 -0.24
C ALA A 34 15.86 3.00 -1.00
N TYR A 35 14.55 3.19 -1.20
CA TYR A 35 14.02 4.24 -2.09
C TYR A 35 12.99 5.16 -1.42
N CYS A 36 12.79 5.04 -0.11
CA CYS A 36 11.79 5.81 0.63
C CYS A 36 10.36 5.64 0.09
N ILE A 37 10.04 4.48 -0.49
CA ILE A 37 8.72 4.16 -1.03
C ILE A 37 7.63 4.33 0.02
N ASP A 38 6.51 4.92 -0.40
CA ASP A 38 5.27 4.91 0.36
C ASP A 38 4.55 3.58 0.12
N VAL A 39 4.72 2.62 1.03
CA VAL A 39 4.17 1.26 0.88
C VAL A 39 2.64 1.26 0.75
N PRO A 40 1.86 1.98 1.59
CA PRO A 40 0.42 2.12 1.39
C PRO A 40 0.02 2.57 -0.02
N LEU A 41 0.71 3.58 -0.57
CA LEU A 41 0.46 4.06 -1.92
C LEU A 41 0.86 3.01 -2.98
N LEU A 42 2.03 2.38 -2.85
CA LEU A 42 2.48 1.34 -3.77
C LEU A 42 1.44 0.23 -3.92
N LEU A 43 0.96 -0.29 -2.79
CA LEU A 43 -0.01 -1.38 -2.75
C LEU A 43 -1.39 -0.93 -3.25
N LEU A 44 -1.80 0.31 -3.00
CA LEU A 44 -3.02 0.87 -3.58
C LEU A 44 -2.94 0.95 -5.11
N LEU A 45 -1.81 1.40 -5.67
CA LEU A 45 -1.63 1.47 -7.12
C LEU A 45 -1.58 0.08 -7.75
N PHE A 46 -0.98 -0.90 -7.08
CA PHE A 46 -1.05 -2.29 -7.53
C PHE A 46 -2.49 -2.82 -7.50
N TYR A 47 -3.26 -2.54 -6.45
CA TYR A 47 -4.67 -2.89 -6.41
C TYR A 47 -5.48 -2.22 -7.53
N ALA A 48 -5.21 -0.95 -7.83
CA ALA A 48 -5.84 -0.23 -8.93
C ALA A 48 -5.53 -0.89 -10.29
N ASP A 49 -4.28 -1.32 -10.50
CA ASP A 49 -3.87 -2.08 -11.69
C ASP A 49 -4.67 -3.40 -11.82
N GLN A 50 -4.88 -4.13 -10.73
CA GLN A 50 -5.72 -5.35 -10.72
C GLN A 50 -7.20 -5.09 -11.03
N GLN A 51 -7.68 -3.88 -10.75
CA GLN A 51 -9.06 -3.47 -11.08
C GLN A 51 -9.18 -2.85 -12.48
N GLU A 52 -8.09 -2.78 -13.26
CA GLU A 52 -8.04 -2.09 -14.55
C GLU A 52 -8.42 -0.61 -14.46
N ILE A 53 -8.11 0.02 -13.31
CA ILE A 53 -8.37 1.44 -13.06
C ILE A 53 -7.04 2.19 -13.06
N GLY A 54 -6.92 3.17 -13.96
CA GLY A 54 -5.72 4.01 -14.06
C GLY A 54 -6.05 5.48 -14.19
N THR A 55 -5.01 6.29 -14.31
CA THR A 55 -5.11 7.71 -14.63
C THR A 55 -3.94 8.12 -15.52
N ASP A 56 -3.98 9.32 -16.09
CA ASP A 56 -2.85 9.81 -16.88
C ASP A 56 -1.70 10.30 -15.97
N ILE A 57 -0.51 10.47 -16.56
CA ILE A 57 0.71 10.81 -15.82
C ILE A 57 0.60 12.17 -15.13
N LYS A 58 -0.16 13.13 -15.68
CA LYS A 58 -0.30 14.46 -15.08
C LYS A 58 -1.16 14.39 -13.82
N ASP A 59 -2.29 13.71 -13.93
CA ASP A 59 -3.20 13.45 -12.81
C ASP A 59 -2.49 12.62 -11.72
N LEU A 60 -1.68 11.63 -12.11
CA LEU A 60 -0.84 10.85 -11.18
C LEU A 60 0.12 11.75 -10.38
N ASN A 61 0.83 12.67 -11.02
CA ASN A 61 1.78 13.53 -10.32
C ASN A 61 1.10 14.50 -9.33
N ALA A 62 -0.06 15.06 -9.71
CA ALA A 62 -0.85 15.88 -8.80
C ALA A 62 -1.32 15.07 -7.58
N PHE A 63 -1.84 13.87 -7.84
CA PHE A 63 -2.23 12.92 -6.82
C PHE A 63 -1.07 12.54 -5.87
N LEU A 64 0.12 12.25 -6.40
CA LEU A 64 1.32 11.94 -5.61
C LEU A 64 1.76 13.11 -4.72
N THR A 65 1.55 14.35 -5.16
CA THR A 65 1.88 15.55 -4.39
C THR A 65 0.96 15.70 -3.18
N ASP A 66 -0.36 15.55 -3.40
CA ASP A 66 -1.36 15.62 -2.32
C ASP A 66 -1.18 14.48 -1.31
N ALA A 67 -0.87 13.28 -1.81
CA ALA A 67 -0.53 12.10 -1.02
C ALA A 67 0.64 12.36 -0.06
N ALA A 68 1.67 13.07 -0.51
CA ALA A 68 2.87 13.30 0.27
C ALA A 68 2.58 14.06 1.57
N SER A 69 1.71 15.07 1.54
CA SER A 69 1.44 15.94 2.70
C SER A 69 1.05 15.15 3.97
N TRP A 70 0.03 14.30 3.91
CA TRP A 70 -0.43 13.51 5.07
C TRP A 70 0.63 12.51 5.54
N ARG A 71 1.35 11.91 4.59
CA ARG A 71 2.41 10.97 4.91
C ARG A 71 3.52 11.66 5.71
N GLU A 72 3.97 12.83 5.26
CA GLU A 72 5.01 13.62 5.93
C GLU A 72 4.53 14.15 7.29
N ASP A 73 3.30 14.65 7.38
CA ASP A 73 2.81 15.35 8.57
C ASP A 73 2.30 14.42 9.67
N VAL A 74 1.85 13.20 9.32
CA VAL A 74 1.17 12.30 10.27
C VAL A 74 1.80 10.92 10.33
N VAL A 75 1.95 10.24 9.18
CA VAL A 75 2.42 8.83 9.17
C VAL A 75 3.90 8.75 9.57
N LYS A 76 4.78 9.55 8.95
CA LYS A 76 6.22 9.52 9.22
C LYS A 76 6.58 9.88 10.67
N PRO A 77 5.97 10.90 11.32
CA PRO A 77 6.21 11.18 12.72
C PRO A 77 5.87 10.00 13.63
N LEU A 78 4.70 9.36 13.44
CA LEU A 78 4.30 8.17 14.22
C LEU A 78 5.28 7.01 14.02
N ARG A 79 5.69 6.76 12.76
CA ARG A 79 6.69 5.75 12.42
C ARG A 79 8.03 6.03 13.09
N THR A 80 8.48 7.29 13.06
CA THR A 80 9.74 7.73 13.66
C THR A 80 9.73 7.50 15.17
N ILE A 81 8.64 7.86 15.86
CA ILE A 81 8.47 7.61 17.30
C ILE A 81 8.54 6.10 17.58
N ARG A 82 7.74 5.28 16.87
CA ARG A 82 7.72 3.82 17.07
C ARG A 82 9.10 3.18 16.83
N GLN A 83 9.79 3.58 15.77
CA GLN A 83 11.13 3.08 15.44
C GLN A 83 12.16 3.52 16.49
N GLY A 84 12.10 4.77 16.94
CA GLY A 84 12.96 5.30 17.99
C GLY A 84 12.82 4.58 19.33
N MET A 85 11.67 3.96 19.60
CA MET A 85 11.45 3.15 20.81
C MET A 85 12.00 1.72 20.72
N LYS A 86 12.17 1.18 19.51
CA LYS A 86 12.50 -0.25 19.30
C LYS A 86 13.86 -0.60 19.92
N GLY A 87 13.87 -1.55 20.86
CA GLY A 87 15.08 -2.08 21.49
C GLY A 87 15.77 -1.15 22.48
N ARG A 88 15.27 0.08 22.69
CA ARG A 88 15.80 1.04 23.66
C ARG A 88 15.03 1.04 24.98
N TYR A 89 13.73 0.77 24.90
CA TYR A 89 12.80 0.79 26.03
C TYR A 89 12.12 -0.57 26.10
N THR A 90 12.28 -1.27 27.22
CA THR A 90 11.90 -2.68 27.39
C THR A 90 11.00 -2.93 28.59
N GLU A 91 10.72 -1.91 29.40
CA GLU A 91 9.78 -2.02 30.52
C GLU A 91 8.35 -2.27 30.00
N HIS A 92 7.53 -2.93 30.81
CA HIS A 92 6.21 -3.37 30.39
C HIS A 92 5.32 -2.23 29.88
N ASN A 93 5.29 -1.11 30.61
CA ASN A 93 4.55 0.10 30.24
C ASN A 93 5.09 0.75 28.95
N GLU A 94 6.41 0.70 28.72
CA GLU A 94 7.05 1.24 27.52
C GLU A 94 6.71 0.42 26.27
N VAL A 95 6.70 -0.91 26.40
CA VAL A 95 6.28 -1.84 25.33
C VAL A 95 4.82 -1.62 24.99
N GLN A 96 3.93 -1.48 25.99
CA GLN A 96 2.52 -1.16 25.77
C GLN A 96 2.34 0.19 25.06
N LEU A 97 3.07 1.23 25.47
CA LEU A 97 3.03 2.53 24.81
C LEU A 97 3.48 2.43 23.35
N ARG A 98 4.54 1.65 23.07
CA ARG A 98 5.00 1.43 21.69
C ARG A 98 3.95 0.75 20.82
N GLU A 99 3.23 -0.25 21.35
CA GLU A 99 2.14 -0.88 20.62
C GLU A 99 0.94 0.07 20.42
N ALA A 100 0.66 0.98 21.36
CA ALA A 100 -0.33 2.04 21.16
C ALA A 100 0.08 3.02 20.03
N VAL A 101 1.36 3.43 19.97
CA VAL A 101 1.88 4.24 18.86
C VAL A 101 1.76 3.50 17.53
N LYS A 102 2.07 2.20 17.50
CA LYS A 102 1.90 1.36 16.30
C LYS A 102 0.44 1.31 15.84
N ALA A 103 -0.51 1.18 16.77
CA ALA A 103 -1.93 1.19 16.44
C ALA A 103 -2.37 2.54 15.85
N MET A 104 -1.85 3.66 16.38
CA MET A 104 -2.07 4.99 15.81
C MET A 104 -1.46 5.15 14.42
N GLU A 105 -0.23 4.66 14.20
CA GLU A 105 0.42 4.64 12.88
C GLU A 105 -0.44 3.87 11.87
N LEU A 106 -0.88 2.66 12.21
CA LEU A 106 -1.71 1.84 11.33
C LEU A 106 -3.04 2.53 10.99
N ARG A 107 -3.67 3.19 11.97
CA ARG A 107 -4.89 3.98 11.74
C ARG A 107 -4.61 5.19 10.83
N ALA A 108 -3.48 5.85 11.00
CA ALA A 108 -3.07 6.97 10.14
C ALA A 108 -2.80 6.50 8.70
N GLU A 109 -2.23 5.32 8.50
CA GLU A 109 -2.06 4.68 7.18
C GLU A 109 -3.41 4.30 6.57
N GLN A 110 -4.37 3.81 7.34
CA GLN A 110 -5.71 3.54 6.84
C GLN A 110 -6.40 4.82 6.34
N VAL A 111 -6.32 5.91 7.12
CA VAL A 111 -6.80 7.23 6.69
C VAL A 111 -6.06 7.71 5.44
N HIS A 112 -4.75 7.47 5.36
CA HIS A 112 -3.95 7.79 4.17
C HIS A 112 -4.51 7.06 2.95
N VAL A 113 -4.69 5.74 3.02
CA VAL A 113 -5.26 4.93 1.93
C VAL A 113 -6.66 5.41 1.55
N SER A 114 -7.53 5.76 2.50
CA SER A 114 -8.85 6.30 2.19
C SER A 114 -8.77 7.65 1.45
N ARG A 115 -7.88 8.54 1.87
CA ARG A 115 -7.64 9.82 1.18
C ARG A 115 -7.12 9.60 -0.24
N LEU A 116 -6.16 8.69 -0.38
CA LEU A 116 -5.58 8.31 -1.66
C LEU A 116 -6.65 7.72 -2.59
N ALA A 117 -7.38 6.69 -2.14
CA ALA A 117 -8.44 6.04 -2.89
C ALA A 117 -9.49 7.04 -3.39
N ARG A 118 -9.92 7.98 -2.55
CA ARG A 118 -10.89 9.01 -2.92
C ARG A 118 -10.34 9.97 -3.97
N SER A 119 -9.13 10.47 -3.78
CA SER A 119 -8.49 11.38 -4.74
C SER A 119 -8.23 10.69 -6.08
N PHE A 120 -7.68 9.47 -6.05
CA PHE A 120 -7.42 8.67 -7.24
C PHE A 120 -8.67 8.46 -8.10
N LEU A 121 -9.82 8.15 -7.46
CA LEU A 121 -11.07 7.94 -8.18
C LEU A 121 -11.65 9.19 -8.86
N LEU A 122 -11.29 10.40 -8.41
CA LEU A 122 -11.69 11.64 -9.09
C LEU A 122 -11.05 11.76 -10.48
N HIS A 123 -9.86 11.16 -10.65
CA HIS A 123 -9.09 11.19 -11.88
C HIS A 123 -9.08 9.83 -12.61
N ALA A 124 -9.82 8.85 -12.08
CA ALA A 124 -9.84 7.50 -12.61
C ALA A 124 -10.50 7.45 -13.99
N LYS A 125 -9.80 6.82 -14.92
CA LYS A 125 -10.27 6.56 -16.28
C LYS A 125 -10.23 5.04 -16.49
N PRO A 126 -11.22 4.45 -17.19
CA PRO A 126 -11.08 3.09 -17.70
C PRO A 126 -9.94 3.10 -18.72
N THR A 127 -8.77 2.68 -18.26
CA THR A 127 -7.57 2.52 -19.06
C THR A 127 -7.30 1.04 -19.08
N GLY A 128 -7.08 0.42 -20.25
CA GLY A 128 -6.99 -1.05 -20.40
C GLY A 128 -6.15 -1.78 -19.35
N ARG A 129 -4.85 -1.98 -19.59
CA ARG A 129 -3.91 -2.50 -18.57
C ARG A 129 -3.06 -1.35 -18.04
N PRO A 130 -3.51 -0.62 -17.00
CA PRO A 130 -2.70 0.41 -16.42
C PRO A 130 -1.47 -0.22 -15.74
N GLN A 131 -0.41 0.57 -15.64
CA GLN A 131 0.86 0.16 -15.02
C GLN A 131 1.23 1.19 -13.95
N MET A 132 0.26 1.57 -13.12
CA MET A 132 0.41 2.64 -12.13
C MET A 132 1.47 2.29 -11.09
N CYS A 133 1.46 1.04 -10.61
CA CYS A 133 2.45 0.54 -9.66
C CYS A 133 3.86 0.62 -10.25
N GLY A 134 4.03 0.17 -11.49
CA GLY A 134 5.32 0.24 -12.20
C GLY A 134 5.78 1.68 -12.47
N ALA A 135 4.85 2.56 -12.86
CA ALA A 135 5.13 3.97 -13.12
C ALA A 135 5.54 4.72 -11.84
N TYR A 136 4.92 4.40 -10.71
CA TYR A 136 5.31 4.95 -9.41
C TYR A 136 6.70 4.46 -8.97
N LEU A 137 6.99 3.16 -9.09
CA LEU A 137 8.34 2.67 -8.80
C LEU A 137 9.40 3.33 -9.70
N HIS A 138 9.08 3.58 -10.98
CA HIS A 138 9.94 4.31 -11.89
C HIS A 138 10.16 5.76 -11.44
N SER A 139 9.11 6.48 -11.02
CA SER A 139 9.24 7.86 -10.55
C SER A 139 10.04 7.99 -9.24
N CYS A 140 10.06 6.93 -8.42
CA CYS A 140 10.92 6.82 -7.25
C CYS A 140 12.38 6.42 -7.56
N GLY A 141 12.74 6.22 -8.83
CA GLY A 141 14.10 5.89 -9.24
C GLY A 141 14.49 4.42 -9.04
N VAL A 142 13.53 3.52 -8.83
CA VAL A 142 13.81 2.08 -8.70
C VAL A 142 14.27 1.54 -10.07
N PRO A 143 15.42 0.84 -10.17
CA PRO A 143 15.93 0.30 -11.43
C PRO A 143 14.97 -0.70 -12.08
N GLU A 144 14.98 -0.78 -13.42
CA GLU A 144 14.01 -1.60 -14.18
C GLU A 144 13.97 -3.06 -13.73
N GLY A 145 15.12 -3.71 -13.54
CA GLY A 145 15.19 -5.09 -13.07
C GLY A 145 14.51 -5.30 -11.71
N GLU A 146 14.70 -4.35 -10.78
CA GLU A 146 14.06 -4.39 -9.46
C GLU A 146 12.55 -4.13 -9.53
N ARG A 147 12.11 -3.22 -10.42
CA ARG A 147 10.67 -2.98 -10.65
C ARG A 147 9.99 -4.23 -11.19
N MET A 148 10.60 -4.91 -12.16
CA MET A 148 10.05 -6.12 -12.75
C MET A 148 9.99 -7.27 -11.75
N ALA A 149 11.04 -7.45 -10.96
CA ALA A 149 11.04 -8.43 -9.87
C ALA A 149 9.95 -8.11 -8.83
N ALA A 150 9.79 -6.84 -8.46
CA ALA A 150 8.76 -6.42 -7.50
C ALA A 150 7.34 -6.73 -7.99
N LEU A 151 7.03 -6.37 -9.24
CA LEU A 151 5.73 -6.62 -9.85
C LEU A 151 5.44 -8.12 -9.97
N LEU A 152 6.44 -8.95 -10.28
CA LEU A 152 6.29 -10.41 -10.32
C LEU A 152 5.95 -11.00 -8.94
N VAL A 153 6.60 -10.51 -7.88
CA VAL A 153 6.29 -10.92 -6.50
C VAL A 153 4.86 -10.56 -6.13
N PHE A 154 4.43 -9.33 -6.43
CA PHE A 154 3.06 -8.91 -6.15
C PHE A 154 2.03 -9.73 -6.94
N GLN A 155 2.28 -9.98 -8.24
CA GLN A 155 1.37 -10.79 -9.05
C GLN A 155 1.28 -12.23 -8.54
N THR A 156 2.42 -12.85 -8.23
CA THR A 156 2.45 -14.23 -7.73
C THR A 156 1.68 -14.37 -6.41
N ALA A 157 1.87 -13.42 -5.48
CA ALA A 157 1.16 -13.42 -4.21
C ALA A 157 -0.36 -13.15 -4.38
N ALA A 158 -0.74 -12.30 -5.33
CA ALA A 158 -2.13 -12.04 -5.66
C ALA A 158 -2.82 -13.30 -6.24
N ASP A 159 -2.16 -13.99 -7.17
CA ASP A 159 -2.69 -15.21 -7.80
C ASP A 159 -2.92 -16.32 -6.76
N VAL A 160 -1.99 -16.50 -5.82
CA VAL A 160 -2.13 -17.47 -4.71
C VAL A 160 -3.31 -17.12 -3.81
N SER A 161 -3.50 -15.83 -3.51
CA SER A 161 -4.62 -15.36 -2.68
C SER A 161 -5.98 -15.63 -3.35
N HIS A 162 -6.07 -15.42 -4.67
CA HIS A 162 -7.27 -15.72 -5.45
C HIS A 162 -7.61 -17.22 -5.51
N ILE A 163 -6.60 -18.09 -5.54
CA ILE A 163 -6.81 -19.55 -5.50
C ILE A 163 -7.39 -19.99 -4.15
N GLN A 164 -6.91 -19.42 -3.03
CA GLN A 164 -7.37 -19.77 -1.68
C GLN A 164 -8.83 -19.36 -1.43
N ASP A 165 -9.23 -18.15 -1.87
CA ASP A 165 -10.63 -17.69 -1.80
C ASP A 165 -11.57 -18.59 -2.61
N HIS A 166 -11.11 -19.09 -3.77
CA HIS A 166 -11.91 -19.94 -4.65
C HIS A 166 -12.04 -21.39 -4.14
N ASP A 167 -11.08 -21.87 -3.36
CA ASP A 167 -11.12 -23.20 -2.72
C ASP A 167 -11.94 -23.23 -1.42
N GLU A 168 -11.93 -22.14 -0.62
CA GLU A 168 -12.82 -22.03 0.55
C GLU A 168 -14.30 -21.92 0.13
N GLY A 169 -14.60 -21.19 -0.94
CA GLY A 169 -15.96 -21.10 -1.50
C GLY A 169 -16.50 -22.42 -2.07
N ARG A 170 -15.62 -23.34 -2.51
CA ARG A 170 -16.02 -24.67 -3.01
C ARG A 170 -16.20 -25.72 -1.92
N ARG A 171 -15.69 -25.50 -0.70
CA ARG A 171 -15.86 -26.44 0.43
C ARG A 171 -17.16 -26.25 1.20
N LEU A 172 -17.96 -25.23 0.85
CA LEU A 172 -19.24 -24.90 1.48
C LEU A 172 -20.46 -25.23 0.61
N LEU A 173 -20.27 -25.95 -0.50
CA LEU A 173 -21.33 -26.52 -1.34
C LEU A 173 -21.13 -28.04 -1.46
#